data_AF-A0A5C6KGJ6-F1
#
_entry.id   AF-A0A5C6KGJ6-F1
#
_cell.length_a   1.000
_cell.length_b   1.000
_cell.length_c   1.000
_cell.angle_alpha   90.00
_cell.angle_beta   90.00
_cell.angle_gamma   90.00
#
_symmetry.space_group_name_H-M   'P 1'
#
loop_
_entity.id
_entity.type
_entity.pdbx_description
1 polymer ?
#
loop_
_entity_poly.entity_id
_entity_poly.type
_entity_poly.pdbx_seq_one_letter_code
_entity_poly.pdbx_strand_id
1 'polypeptide(L)'
;DIARDGQIFLSRDVRMDELARHVSFLAGKLHIPVEVIRHADEAGSPDIRDLLSCGKDIRGWYDIPSQRICLYLPHARGKADVERTLLHEGVAHYGLRKLAGPKHMDAFLDDIFNGCGEKVRDEILRMAAADKTDIRVATEEYLARMAEAGTDQSLWDRIVTAFRNLLRKLGFCLEIGTRELRGILAASRKNLTGIAEPAVIQTARGDLELSCGYGRAVLRRQGVETDATSLLERMRKAGISPASLGQEDWKAVFNGGIILPDGRKLMAVREPAGYGMRISGVSPGSARESGMEM
;
A
#
# COMPACT_ATOMS: atom_id res chain seq x y z
N ASP A 1 18.43 42.93 30.18
CA ASP A 1 18.61 41.47 30.06
C ASP A 1 17.36 40.72 30.46
N ILE A 2 16.63 40.24 29.47
CA ILE A 2 15.58 39.23 29.65
C ILE A 2 15.96 38.09 28.72
N ALA A 3 16.26 36.94 29.31
CA ALA A 3 16.63 35.71 28.62
C ALA A 3 15.53 35.34 27.61
N ARG A 4 15.92 35.23 26.32
CA ARG A 4 15.07 34.58 25.30
C ARG A 4 15.26 33.07 25.43
N ASP A 5 14.14 32.40 25.65
CA ASP A 5 13.99 30.95 25.68
C ASP A 5 14.79 30.25 24.58
N GLY A 6 15.61 29.30 25.00
CA GLY A 6 16.37 28.42 24.13
C GLY A 6 15.45 27.46 23.39
N GLN A 7 15.14 27.76 22.13
CA GLN A 7 14.75 26.73 21.18
C GLN A 7 15.96 25.84 20.95
N ILE A 8 15.98 24.65 21.56
CA ILE A 8 16.99 23.63 21.33
C ILE A 8 16.84 23.17 19.87
N PHE A 9 17.66 23.72 18.98
CA PHE A 9 17.81 23.19 17.62
C PHE A 9 18.51 21.83 17.73
N LEU A 10 17.73 20.75 17.67
CA LEU A 10 18.28 19.41 17.50
C LEU A 10 19.04 19.36 16.18
N SER A 11 20.21 18.72 16.17
CA SER A 11 20.90 18.45 14.91
C SER A 11 19.98 17.63 14.00
N ARG A 12 20.16 17.78 12.68
CA ARG A 12 19.34 17.09 11.68
C ARG A 12 19.29 15.58 11.94
N ASP A 13 20.42 14.99 12.34
CA ASP A 13 20.53 13.55 12.60
C ASP A 13 19.77 13.14 13.86
N VAL A 14 19.86 13.91 14.95
CA VAL A 14 19.12 13.61 16.19
C VAL A 14 17.61 13.71 15.95
N ARG A 15 17.16 14.70 15.16
CA ARG A 15 15.77 14.82 14.73
C ARG A 15 15.34 13.62 13.89
N MET A 16 16.15 13.19 12.92
CA MET A 16 15.84 12.01 12.10
C MET A 16 15.81 10.73 12.93
N ASP A 17 16.69 10.55 13.91
CA ASP A 17 16.65 9.40 14.81
C ASP A 17 15.39 9.38 15.68
N GLU A 18 14.92 10.54 16.15
CA GLU A 18 13.65 10.63 16.85
C GLU A 18 12.46 10.23 15.97
N LEU A 19 12.43 10.71 14.73
CA LEU A 19 11.41 10.32 13.77
C LEU A 19 11.48 8.83 13.43
N ALA A 20 12.68 8.28 13.21
CA ALA A 20 12.88 6.86 12.92
C ALA A 20 12.40 5.96 14.07
N ARG A 21 12.66 6.34 15.33
CA ARG A 21 12.13 5.64 16.51
C ARG A 21 10.60 5.69 16.55
N HIS A 22 10.02 6.85 16.24
CA HIS A 22 8.56 7.03 16.17
C HIS A 22 7.93 6.16 15.08
N VAL A 23 8.53 6.13 13.88
CA VAL A 23 8.12 5.25 12.78
C VAL A 23 8.16 3.79 13.22
N SER A 24 9.25 3.36 13.85
CA SER A 24 9.43 1.97 14.29
C SER A 24 8.37 1.56 15.31
N PHE A 25 8.03 2.45 16.24
CA PHE A 25 6.95 2.24 17.21
C PHE A 25 5.59 2.05 16.50
N LEU A 26 5.25 2.93 15.56
CA LEU A 26 3.98 2.84 14.81
C LEU A 26 3.93 1.59 13.94
N ALA A 27 5.00 1.29 13.19
CA ALA A 27 5.09 0.11 12.34
C ALA A 27 4.88 -1.19 13.14
N GLY A 28 5.51 -1.29 14.32
CA GLY A 28 5.34 -2.42 15.23
C GLY A 28 3.92 -2.55 15.76
N LYS A 29 3.27 -1.43 16.09
CA LYS A 29 1.89 -1.41 16.62
C LYS A 29 0.83 -1.73 15.56
N LEU A 30 1.07 -1.31 14.32
CA LEU A 30 0.18 -1.53 13.17
C LEU A 30 0.43 -2.87 12.47
N HIS A 31 1.55 -3.54 12.79
CA HIS A 31 2.00 -4.75 12.10
C HIS A 31 2.13 -4.57 10.57
N ILE A 32 2.45 -3.35 10.14
CA ILE A 32 2.72 -3.05 8.73
C ILE A 32 4.23 -2.92 8.51
N PRO A 33 4.76 -3.47 7.41
CA PRO A 33 6.16 -3.31 7.09
C PRO A 33 6.41 -1.88 6.59
N VAL A 34 7.32 -1.18 7.29
CA VAL A 34 7.73 0.19 6.98
C VAL A 34 9.25 0.24 6.85
N GLU A 35 9.73 0.96 5.85
CA GLU A 35 11.14 1.25 5.65
C GLU A 35 11.40 2.73 5.87
N VAL A 36 12.50 3.02 6.57
CA VAL A 36 12.94 4.38 6.85
C VAL A 36 14.07 4.70 5.88
N ILE A 37 13.87 5.71 5.04
CA ILE A 37 14.83 6.18 4.04
C ILE A 37 15.43 7.50 4.56
N ARG A 38 16.74 7.51 4.78
CA ARG A 38 17.52 8.64 5.30
C ARG A 38 18.24 9.39 4.18
N HIS A 39 18.55 8.70 3.09
CA HIS A 39 19.24 9.26 1.93
C HIS A 39 18.57 8.80 0.63
N ALA A 40 18.62 9.64 -0.41
CA ALA A 40 17.89 9.37 -1.66
C ALA A 40 18.40 8.11 -2.39
N ASP A 41 19.68 7.77 -2.24
CA ASP A 41 20.33 6.59 -2.80
C ASP A 41 19.85 5.27 -2.16
N GLU A 42 19.37 5.30 -0.93
CA GLU A 42 18.72 4.17 -0.26
C GLU A 42 17.37 3.79 -0.91
N ALA A 43 16.76 4.68 -1.69
CA ALA A 43 15.54 4.34 -2.42
C ALA A 43 15.83 3.26 -3.47
N GLY A 44 15.09 2.15 -3.39
CA GLY A 44 15.23 1.01 -4.30
C GLY A 44 14.76 1.27 -5.74
N SER A 45 13.87 2.25 -5.94
CA SER A 45 13.38 2.64 -7.28
C SER A 45 14.23 3.77 -7.86
N PRO A 46 14.82 3.60 -9.07
CA PRO A 46 15.57 4.64 -9.76
C PRO A 46 14.72 5.91 -9.99
N ASP A 47 13.45 5.76 -10.40
CA ASP A 47 12.56 6.89 -10.66
C ASP A 47 12.31 7.72 -9.38
N ILE A 48 12.09 7.05 -8.24
CA ILE A 48 11.94 7.73 -6.95
C ILE A 48 13.25 8.41 -6.54
N ARG A 49 14.39 7.75 -6.72
CA ARG A 49 15.71 8.32 -6.44
C ARG A 49 15.95 9.60 -7.24
N ASP A 50 15.60 9.60 -8.52
CA ASP A 50 15.74 10.78 -9.39
C ASP A 50 14.83 11.91 -8.94
N LEU A 51 13.56 11.63 -8.61
CA LEU A 51 12.63 12.63 -8.09
C LEU A 51 13.11 13.23 -6.77
N LEU A 52 13.63 12.42 -5.85
CA LEU A 52 14.22 12.87 -4.59
C LEU A 52 15.47 13.72 -4.83
N SER A 53 16.35 13.29 -5.75
CA SER A 53 17.57 14.01 -6.13
C SER A 53 17.26 15.36 -6.79
N CYS A 54 16.16 15.45 -7.54
CA CYS A 54 15.65 16.69 -8.12
C CYS A 54 14.93 17.59 -7.10
N GLY A 55 14.88 17.21 -5.81
CA GLY A 55 14.30 18.03 -4.73
C GLY A 55 12.77 18.02 -4.69
N LYS A 56 12.10 17.01 -5.24
CA LYS A 56 10.64 16.87 -5.11
C LYS A 56 10.26 16.60 -3.65
N ASP A 57 9.19 17.24 -3.15
CA ASP A 57 8.67 17.07 -1.78
C ASP A 57 7.91 15.74 -1.63
N ILE A 58 8.63 14.63 -1.75
CA ILE A 58 8.14 13.27 -1.49
C ILE A 58 8.49 12.91 -0.05
N ARG A 59 7.46 12.59 0.76
CA ARG A 59 7.59 12.22 2.17
C ARG A 59 7.51 10.71 2.40
N GLY A 60 6.84 10.01 1.51
CA GLY A 60 6.75 8.56 1.51
C GLY A 60 6.05 8.06 0.26
N TRP A 61 6.13 6.76 0.06
CA TRP A 61 5.48 6.03 -1.02
C TRP A 61 5.32 4.58 -0.57
N TYR A 62 4.42 3.85 -1.23
CA TYR A 62 4.37 2.41 -1.12
C TYR A 62 5.30 1.76 -2.13
N ASP A 63 6.36 1.10 -1.64
CA ASP A 63 7.21 0.27 -2.48
C ASP A 63 6.54 -1.09 -2.68
N ILE A 64 6.04 -1.28 -3.90
CA ILE A 64 5.26 -2.46 -4.24
C ILE A 64 6.14 -3.71 -4.28
N PRO A 65 7.32 -3.71 -4.92
CA PRO A 65 8.24 -4.86 -4.88
C PRO A 65 8.43 -5.44 -3.49
N SER A 66 8.80 -4.62 -2.51
CA SER A 66 9.03 -5.08 -1.14
C SER A 66 7.75 -5.16 -0.28
N GLN A 67 6.62 -4.66 -0.80
CA GLN A 67 5.35 -4.46 -0.09
C GLN A 67 5.56 -3.66 1.21
N ARG A 68 6.33 -2.58 1.16
CA ARG A 68 6.63 -1.73 2.33
C ARG A 68 6.17 -0.32 2.08
N ILE A 69 5.79 0.37 3.15
CA ILE A 69 5.69 1.83 3.11
C ILE A 69 7.08 2.39 3.34
N CYS A 70 7.64 3.12 2.39
CA CYS A 70 8.92 3.80 2.55
C CYS A 70 8.66 5.24 2.99
N LEU A 71 9.32 5.70 4.06
CA LEU A 71 9.23 7.06 4.58
C LEU A 71 10.56 7.78 4.43
N TYR A 72 10.57 8.88 3.67
CA TYR A 72 11.75 9.70 3.47
C TYR A 72 11.84 10.78 4.55
N LEU A 73 12.61 10.48 5.60
CA LEU A 73 12.71 11.34 6.78
C LEU A 73 13.30 12.73 6.52
N PRO A 74 14.21 12.94 5.56
CA PRO A 74 14.69 14.28 5.24
C PRO A 74 13.60 15.31 4.94
N HIS A 75 12.47 14.89 4.35
CA HIS A 75 11.33 15.76 4.03
C HIS A 75 10.22 15.74 5.09
N ALA A 76 10.31 14.86 6.07
CA ALA A 76 9.34 14.83 7.16
C ALA A 76 9.48 16.07 8.06
N ARG A 77 8.37 16.80 8.22
CA ARG A 77 8.32 18.06 9.00
C ARG A 77 8.14 17.85 10.51
N GLY A 78 7.89 16.61 10.93
CA GLY A 78 7.70 16.23 12.33
C GLY A 78 6.89 14.93 12.46
N LYS A 79 6.58 14.54 13.70
CA LYS A 79 5.84 13.29 14.01
C LYS A 79 4.46 13.25 13.36
N ALA A 80 3.71 14.35 13.41
CA ALA A 80 2.39 14.44 12.80
C ALA A 80 2.42 14.31 11.26
N ASP A 81 3.51 14.71 10.62
CA ASP A 81 3.68 14.55 9.18
C ASP A 81 3.97 13.09 8.83
N VAL A 82 4.86 12.45 9.59
CA VAL A 82 5.15 11.01 9.51
C VAL A 82 3.90 10.17 9.70
N GLU A 83 3.14 10.45 10.77
CA GLU A 83 1.91 9.74 11.09
C GLU A 83 0.87 9.88 9.98
N ARG A 84 0.72 11.09 9.42
CA ARG A 84 -0.21 11.35 8.32
C ARG A 84 0.19 10.62 7.05
N THR A 85 1.48 10.64 6.69
CA THR A 85 1.98 9.89 5.53
C THR A 85 1.77 8.40 5.74
N LEU A 86 2.11 7.86 6.91
CA LEU A 86 1.93 6.43 7.19
C LEU A 86 0.46 6.01 7.14
N LEU A 87 -0.46 6.83 7.67
CA LEU A 87 -1.89 6.59 7.59
C LEU A 87 -2.38 6.65 6.13
N HIS A 88 -1.90 7.62 5.35
CA HIS A 88 -2.28 7.79 3.94
C HIS A 88 -1.86 6.57 3.11
N GLU A 89 -0.56 6.25 3.09
CA GLU A 89 -0.02 5.11 2.36
C GLU A 89 -0.62 3.80 2.88
N GLY A 90 -0.77 3.69 4.21
CA GLY A 90 -1.34 2.53 4.87
C GLY A 90 -2.77 2.25 4.45
N VAL A 91 -3.65 3.25 4.46
CA VAL A 91 -5.04 3.06 4.04
C VAL A 91 -5.15 2.90 2.53
N ALA A 92 -4.40 3.66 1.73
CA ALA A 92 -4.44 3.55 0.28
C ALA A 92 -4.07 2.14 -0.21
N HIS A 93 -3.03 1.54 0.36
CA HIS A 93 -2.50 0.26 -0.12
C HIS A 93 -2.98 -0.94 0.69
N TYR A 94 -3.05 -0.87 2.02
CA TYR A 94 -3.53 -1.99 2.83
C TYR A 94 -5.03 -1.97 3.10
N GLY A 95 -5.69 -0.82 2.95
CA GLY A 95 -7.07 -0.62 3.38
C GLY A 95 -7.17 -0.39 4.88
N LEU A 96 -8.23 0.28 5.32
CA LEU A 96 -8.41 0.63 6.73
C LEU A 96 -8.57 -0.62 7.60
N ARG A 97 -9.24 -1.66 7.10
CA ARG A 97 -9.46 -2.92 7.83
C ARG A 97 -8.15 -3.64 8.19
N LYS A 98 -7.22 -3.76 7.23
CA LYS A 98 -5.91 -4.39 7.48
C LYS A 98 -5.05 -3.53 8.39
N LEU A 99 -5.08 -2.20 8.20
CA LEU A 99 -4.33 -1.26 9.02
C LEU A 99 -4.80 -1.24 10.48
N ALA A 100 -6.12 -1.26 10.70
CA ALA A 100 -6.70 -1.25 12.03
C ALA A 100 -6.63 -2.62 12.73
N GLY A 101 -6.60 -3.69 11.94
CA GLY A 101 -6.77 -5.05 12.44
C GLY A 101 -8.22 -5.36 12.86
N PRO A 102 -8.61 -6.65 12.89
CA PRO A 102 -10.00 -7.04 13.06
C PRO A 102 -10.61 -6.53 14.37
N LYS A 103 -9.87 -6.64 15.48
CA LYS A 103 -10.36 -6.20 16.80
C LYS A 103 -10.75 -4.73 16.85
N HIS A 104 -9.91 -3.84 16.34
CA HIS A 104 -10.17 -2.40 16.41
C HIS A 104 -11.13 -1.94 15.31
N MET A 105 -11.06 -2.56 14.13
CA MET A 105 -11.97 -2.27 13.03
C MET A 105 -13.40 -2.68 13.39
N ASP A 106 -13.61 -3.89 13.91
CA ASP A 106 -14.94 -4.37 14.26
C ASP A 106 -15.56 -3.52 15.36
N ALA A 107 -14.78 -3.18 16.40
CA ALA A 107 -15.25 -2.25 17.45
C ALA A 107 -15.61 -0.87 16.89
N PHE A 108 -14.82 -0.33 15.96
CA PHE A 108 -15.12 0.94 15.31
C PHE A 108 -16.43 0.88 14.51
N LEU A 109 -16.62 -0.17 13.70
CA LEU A 109 -17.83 -0.33 12.88
C LEU A 109 -19.07 -0.60 13.74
N ASP A 110 -18.93 -1.39 14.80
CA ASP A 110 -20.00 -1.65 15.78
C ASP A 110 -20.40 -0.36 16.51
N ASP A 111 -19.44 0.50 16.91
CA ASP A 111 -19.70 1.79 17.55
C ASP A 111 -20.47 2.76 16.63
N ILE A 112 -20.20 2.72 15.33
CA ILE A 112 -20.94 3.49 14.32
C ILE A 112 -22.35 2.94 14.13
N PHE A 113 -22.47 1.63 13.86
CA PHE A 113 -23.75 0.99 13.57
C PHE A 113 -24.72 1.09 14.75
N ASN A 114 -24.27 0.79 15.97
CA ASN A 114 -25.09 0.92 17.17
C ASN A 114 -25.41 2.38 17.51
N GLY A 115 -24.62 3.28 16.93
CA GLY A 115 -24.68 4.70 17.19
C GLY A 115 -25.53 5.54 16.27
N CYS A 116 -25.94 4.99 15.12
CA CYS A 116 -26.73 5.71 14.14
C CYS A 116 -28.24 5.49 14.39
N GLY A 117 -29.05 6.44 13.91
CA GLY A 117 -30.51 6.35 14.02
C GLY A 117 -31.08 5.18 13.22
N GLU A 118 -32.33 4.81 13.52
CA GLU A 118 -33.04 3.70 12.86
C GLU A 118 -32.96 3.77 11.33
N LYS A 119 -33.21 4.94 10.73
CA LYS A 119 -33.13 5.14 9.28
C LYS A 119 -31.79 4.71 8.67
N VAL A 120 -30.67 5.05 9.33
CA VAL A 120 -29.32 4.73 8.84
C VAL A 120 -29.02 3.25 9.06
N ARG A 121 -29.43 2.68 10.21
CA ARG A 121 -29.30 1.24 10.46
C ARG A 121 -30.06 0.42 9.42
N ASP A 122 -31.29 0.81 9.10
CA ASP A 122 -32.10 0.15 8.07
C ASP A 122 -31.46 0.22 6.69
N GLU A 123 -30.84 1.35 6.35
CA GLU A 123 -30.09 1.49 5.10
C GLU A 123 -28.90 0.54 5.04
N ILE A 124 -28.11 0.46 6.12
CA ILE A 124 -26.97 -0.46 6.23
C ILE A 124 -27.44 -1.92 6.14
N LEU A 125 -28.51 -2.29 6.83
CA LEU A 125 -29.09 -3.63 6.77
C LEU A 125 -29.56 -3.99 5.36
N ARG A 126 -30.17 -3.01 4.66
CA ARG A 126 -30.61 -3.19 3.27
C ARG A 126 -29.44 -3.37 2.32
N MET A 127 -28.35 -2.61 2.51
CA MET A 127 -27.08 -2.79 1.77
C MET A 127 -26.48 -4.17 2.02
N ALA A 128 -26.38 -4.60 3.28
CA ALA A 128 -25.87 -5.93 3.64
C ALA A 128 -26.67 -7.06 2.96
N ALA A 129 -28.01 -6.95 2.97
CA ALA A 129 -28.88 -7.94 2.33
C ALA A 129 -28.75 -7.96 0.79
N ALA A 130 -28.70 -6.78 0.16
CA ALA A 130 -28.58 -6.66 -1.30
C ALA A 130 -27.25 -7.22 -1.82
N ASP A 131 -26.15 -6.89 -1.14
CA ASP A 131 -24.80 -7.27 -1.55
C ASP A 131 -24.38 -8.63 -0.97
N LYS A 132 -25.22 -9.26 -0.14
CA LYS A 132 -24.94 -10.50 0.62
C LYS A 132 -23.64 -10.41 1.44
N THR A 133 -23.43 -9.26 2.06
CA THR A 133 -22.24 -8.97 2.89
C THR A 133 -22.58 -8.93 4.37
N ASP A 134 -21.55 -9.06 5.21
CA ASP A 134 -21.69 -8.85 6.66
C ASP A 134 -22.02 -7.38 6.99
N ILE A 135 -22.75 -7.14 8.07
CA ILE A 135 -23.18 -5.81 8.51
C ILE A 135 -22.00 -4.85 8.66
N ARG A 136 -20.82 -5.33 9.12
CA ARG A 136 -19.63 -4.50 9.27
C ARG A 136 -19.08 -4.06 7.91
N VAL A 137 -19.07 -4.94 6.92
CA VAL A 137 -18.68 -4.59 5.55
C VAL A 137 -19.65 -3.58 4.96
N ALA A 138 -20.96 -3.77 5.15
CA ALA A 138 -21.96 -2.81 4.72
C ALA A 138 -21.84 -1.45 5.44
N THR A 139 -21.48 -1.45 6.72
CA THR A 139 -21.21 -0.22 7.49
C THR A 139 -19.99 0.51 6.95
N GLU A 140 -18.93 -0.21 6.60
CA GLU A 140 -17.72 0.37 6.00
C GLU A 140 -18.02 1.00 4.63
N GLU A 141 -18.79 0.30 3.78
CA GLU A 141 -19.28 0.84 2.50
C GLU A 141 -20.19 2.05 2.69
N TYR A 142 -21.08 2.04 3.68
CA TYR A 142 -21.93 3.17 4.01
C TYR A 142 -21.09 4.40 4.39
N LEU A 143 -20.10 4.24 5.27
CA LEU A 143 -19.18 5.31 5.67
C LEU A 143 -18.47 5.93 4.47
N ALA A 144 -18.04 5.11 3.51
CA ALA A 144 -17.37 5.59 2.33
C ALA A 144 -18.31 6.31 1.35
N ARG A 145 -19.53 5.80 1.13
CA ARG A 145 -20.56 6.51 0.34
C ARG A 145 -20.93 7.84 0.97
N MET A 146 -21.06 7.88 2.29
CA MET A 146 -21.33 9.08 3.06
C MET A 146 -20.19 10.11 2.96
N ALA A 147 -18.93 9.65 2.89
CA ALA A 147 -17.78 10.52 2.64
C ALA A 147 -17.82 11.21 1.27
N GLU A 148 -18.43 10.57 0.26
CA GLU A 148 -18.59 11.10 -1.10
C GLU A 148 -19.82 12.02 -1.22
N ALA A 149 -20.98 11.58 -0.73
CA ALA A 149 -22.25 12.28 -0.91
C ALA A 149 -22.47 13.43 0.09
N GLY A 150 -21.76 13.42 1.23
CA GLY A 150 -22.07 14.27 2.37
C GLY A 150 -23.33 13.82 3.10
N THR A 151 -23.48 14.20 4.38
CA THR A 151 -24.66 13.85 5.19
C THR A 151 -24.86 14.87 6.32
N ASP A 152 -25.84 14.59 7.19
CA ASP A 152 -26.12 15.31 8.44
C ASP A 152 -24.87 15.46 9.32
N GLN A 153 -24.70 16.68 9.84
CA GLN A 153 -23.56 17.09 10.66
C GLN A 153 -23.45 16.25 11.94
N SER A 154 -24.59 15.87 12.54
CA SER A 154 -24.60 15.12 13.81
C SER A 154 -23.98 13.73 13.69
N LEU A 155 -24.33 13.00 12.63
CA LEU A 155 -23.76 11.68 12.32
C LEU A 155 -22.29 11.82 11.94
N TRP A 156 -21.94 12.86 11.17
CA TRP A 156 -20.56 13.11 10.77
C TRP A 156 -19.65 13.36 11.98
N ASP A 157 -20.06 14.19 12.94
CA ASP A 157 -19.27 14.48 14.15
C ASP A 157 -19.07 13.23 15.02
N ARG A 158 -20.07 12.34 15.06
CA ARG A 158 -19.93 11.04 15.70
C ARG A 158 -18.89 10.16 15.01
N ILE A 159 -18.90 10.13 13.68
CA ILE A 159 -17.94 9.37 12.88
C ILE A 159 -16.52 9.91 13.07
N VAL A 160 -16.35 11.22 13.05
CA VAL A 160 -15.09 11.89 13.36
C VAL A 160 -14.58 11.48 14.75
N THR A 161 -15.47 11.46 15.74
CA THR A 161 -15.11 11.07 17.12
C THR A 161 -14.69 9.61 17.22
N ALA A 162 -15.46 8.70 16.64
CA ALA A 162 -15.16 7.27 16.60
C ALA A 162 -13.84 6.99 15.85
N PHE A 163 -13.60 7.70 14.74
CA PHE A 163 -12.37 7.56 13.97
C PHE A 163 -11.15 8.07 14.74
N ARG A 164 -11.25 9.22 15.43
CA ARG A 164 -10.18 9.71 16.33
C ARG A 164 -9.88 8.71 17.45
N ASN A 165 -10.91 8.07 18.00
CA ASN A 165 -10.73 6.99 18.98
C ASN A 165 -9.97 5.79 18.39
N LEU A 166 -10.31 5.39 17.15
CA LEU A 166 -9.59 4.34 16.43
C LEU A 166 -8.11 4.71 16.26
N LEU A 167 -7.81 5.90 15.73
CA LEU A 167 -6.44 6.37 15.53
C LEU A 167 -5.61 6.35 16.81
N ARG A 168 -6.18 6.84 17.93
CA ARG A 168 -5.52 6.77 19.24
C ARG A 168 -5.21 5.34 19.68
N LYS A 169 -6.16 4.41 19.50
CA LYS A 169 -5.94 2.98 19.79
C LYS A 169 -4.79 2.41 18.94
N LEU A 170 -4.68 2.84 17.69
CA LEU A 170 -3.60 2.49 16.76
C LEU A 170 -2.27 3.20 17.04
N GLY A 171 -2.23 4.17 17.95
CA GLY A 171 -1.02 4.90 18.35
C GLY A 171 -0.73 6.18 17.56
N PHE A 172 -1.66 6.60 16.69
CA PHE A 172 -1.59 7.91 16.05
C PHE A 172 -2.05 9.00 17.03
N CYS A 173 -1.27 10.08 17.06
CA CYS A 173 -1.53 11.31 17.80
C CYS A 173 -1.86 12.46 16.82
N LEU A 174 -2.66 12.15 15.79
CA LEU A 174 -3.09 13.09 14.76
C LEU A 174 -4.42 13.75 15.09
N GLU A 175 -4.51 15.04 14.80
CA GLU A 175 -5.79 15.68 14.54
C GLU A 175 -6.14 15.57 13.06
N ILE A 176 -7.26 14.90 12.78
CA ILE A 176 -7.80 14.74 11.42
C ILE A 176 -9.02 15.63 11.25
N GLY A 177 -9.00 16.45 10.20
CA GLY A 177 -10.11 17.28 9.78
C GLY A 177 -11.08 16.54 8.85
N THR A 178 -12.27 17.11 8.63
CA THR A 178 -13.33 16.52 7.80
C THR A 178 -12.86 16.11 6.41
N ARG A 179 -12.13 17.00 5.70
CA ARG A 179 -11.64 16.73 4.34
C ARG A 179 -10.69 15.53 4.32
N GLU A 180 -9.80 15.45 5.30
CA GLU A 180 -8.80 14.39 5.39
C GLU A 180 -9.45 13.05 5.73
N LEU A 181 -10.39 13.03 6.67
CA LEU A 181 -11.18 11.83 6.97
C LEU A 181 -11.95 11.33 5.75
N ARG A 182 -12.59 12.22 4.98
CA ARG A 182 -13.26 11.84 3.73
C ARG A 182 -12.29 11.19 2.74
N GLY A 183 -11.10 11.77 2.59
CA GLY A 183 -10.05 11.20 1.74
C GLY A 183 -9.62 9.80 2.18
N ILE A 184 -9.46 9.58 3.47
CA ILE A 184 -9.10 8.27 4.04
C ILE A 184 -10.21 7.23 3.80
N LEU A 185 -11.47 7.58 4.07
CA LEU A 185 -12.61 6.66 3.85
C LEU A 185 -12.78 6.32 2.36
N ALA A 186 -12.64 7.31 1.47
CA ALA A 186 -12.67 7.09 0.04
C ALA A 186 -11.51 6.19 -0.44
N ALA A 187 -10.28 6.41 0.06
CA ALA A 187 -9.14 5.55 -0.24
C ALA A 187 -9.36 4.11 0.26
N SER A 188 -9.91 3.94 1.46
CA SER A 188 -10.25 2.61 2.00
C SER A 188 -11.26 1.89 1.11
N ARG A 189 -12.29 2.58 0.60
CA ARG A 189 -13.27 1.98 -0.31
C ARG A 189 -12.67 1.58 -1.65
N LYS A 190 -11.78 2.40 -2.21
CA LYS A 190 -11.02 2.00 -3.41
C LYS A 190 -10.24 0.72 -3.15
N ASN A 191 -9.66 0.57 -1.95
CA ASN A 191 -9.01 -0.66 -1.55
C ASN A 191 -9.98 -1.86 -1.49
N LEU A 192 -11.14 -1.72 -0.83
CA LEU A 192 -12.16 -2.77 -0.74
C LEU A 192 -12.69 -3.23 -2.11
N THR A 193 -12.91 -2.28 -3.01
CA THR A 193 -13.43 -2.54 -4.37
C THR A 193 -12.34 -3.02 -5.33
N GLY A 194 -11.09 -3.14 -4.89
CA GLY A 194 -9.95 -3.53 -5.72
C GLY A 194 -9.51 -2.47 -6.74
N ILE A 195 -10.00 -1.23 -6.58
CA ILE A 195 -9.66 -0.04 -7.38
C ILE A 195 -8.46 0.72 -6.76
N ALA A 196 -7.84 0.19 -5.69
CA ALA A 196 -6.60 0.74 -5.15
C ALA A 196 -5.56 0.93 -6.26
N GLU A 197 -4.80 2.02 -6.19
CA GLU A 197 -3.86 2.39 -7.25
C GLU A 197 -2.90 1.23 -7.54
N PRO A 198 -2.99 0.63 -8.74
CA PRO A 198 -2.12 -0.49 -9.09
C PRO A 198 -0.71 0.03 -9.36
N ALA A 199 0.29 -0.79 -9.03
CA ALA A 199 1.65 -0.60 -9.51
C ALA A 199 1.64 -0.69 -11.02
N VAL A 200 2.13 0.31 -11.74
CA VAL A 200 2.36 0.19 -13.17
C VAL A 200 3.85 -0.04 -13.41
N ILE A 201 4.23 -1.23 -13.86
CA ILE A 201 5.60 -1.58 -14.24
C ILE A 201 5.67 -1.66 -15.76
N GLN A 202 6.44 -0.75 -16.37
CA GLN A 202 6.66 -0.80 -17.81
C GLN A 202 7.51 -2.02 -18.17
N THR A 203 6.94 -2.97 -18.92
CA THR A 203 7.64 -4.16 -19.42
C THR A 203 7.74 -4.13 -20.94
N ALA A 204 8.61 -4.95 -21.52
CA ALA A 204 8.69 -5.13 -22.98
C ALA A 204 7.37 -5.64 -23.62
N ARG A 205 6.44 -6.16 -22.80
CA ARG A 205 5.16 -6.72 -23.25
C ARG A 205 3.98 -5.76 -23.03
N GLY A 206 4.21 -4.60 -22.40
CA GLY A 206 3.19 -3.64 -21.99
C GLY A 206 3.34 -3.25 -20.52
N ASP A 207 2.42 -2.42 -20.07
CA ASP A 207 2.35 -1.90 -18.70
C ASP A 207 1.73 -2.97 -17.79
N LEU A 208 2.52 -3.55 -16.90
CA LEU A 208 2.08 -4.53 -15.92
C LEU A 208 1.51 -3.80 -14.70
N GLU A 209 0.19 -3.89 -14.54
CA GLU A 209 -0.58 -3.41 -13.41
C GLU A 209 -0.65 -4.48 -12.32
N LEU A 210 -0.11 -4.21 -11.13
CA LEU A 210 -0.15 -5.11 -9.98
C LEU A 210 -0.97 -4.47 -8.85
N SER A 211 -2.02 -5.15 -8.40
CA SER A 211 -2.75 -4.70 -7.22
C SER A 211 -1.91 -4.88 -5.95
N CYS A 212 -2.21 -4.11 -4.91
CA CYS A 212 -1.61 -4.34 -3.59
C CYS A 212 -1.88 -5.79 -3.12
N GLY A 213 -0.89 -6.37 -2.42
CA GLY A 213 -0.92 -7.77 -1.98
C GLY A 213 -0.84 -8.79 -3.11
N TYR A 214 -0.67 -8.36 -4.36
CA TYR A 214 -0.65 -9.21 -5.55
C TYR A 214 -1.92 -10.04 -5.70
N GLY A 215 -3.08 -9.45 -5.39
CA GLY A 215 -4.39 -10.10 -5.56
C GLY A 215 -4.83 -10.17 -7.02
N ARG A 216 -4.42 -9.20 -7.83
CA ARG A 216 -4.74 -9.07 -9.26
C ARG A 216 -3.52 -8.56 -10.02
N ALA A 217 -3.33 -9.07 -11.24
CA ALA A 217 -2.36 -8.53 -12.19
C ALA A 217 -3.01 -8.37 -13.56
N VAL A 218 -2.73 -7.26 -14.25
CA VAL A 218 -3.21 -7.00 -15.61
C VAL A 218 -2.05 -6.48 -16.43
N LEU A 219 -1.89 -6.95 -17.66
CA LEU A 219 -0.96 -6.38 -18.61
C LEU A 219 -1.73 -5.52 -19.61
N ARG A 220 -1.44 -4.22 -19.67
CA ARG A 220 -2.01 -3.29 -20.63
C ARG A 220 -1.05 -3.04 -21.78
N ARG A 221 -1.51 -3.21 -23.02
CA ARG A 221 -0.75 -2.82 -24.20
C ARG A 221 -1.67 -2.18 -25.22
N GLN A 222 -1.39 -0.94 -25.60
CA GLN A 222 -2.15 -0.21 -26.63
C GLN A 222 -3.67 -0.23 -26.38
N GLY A 223 -4.08 -0.08 -25.12
CA GLY A 223 -5.49 -0.10 -24.71
C GLY A 223 -6.13 -1.49 -24.54
N VAL A 224 -5.41 -2.57 -24.86
CA VAL A 224 -5.87 -3.95 -24.60
C VAL A 224 -5.42 -4.40 -23.21
N GLU A 225 -6.38 -4.75 -22.36
CA GLU A 225 -6.14 -5.38 -21.06
C GLU A 225 -6.03 -6.90 -21.23
N THR A 226 -4.98 -7.51 -20.69
CA THR A 226 -4.82 -8.96 -20.62
C THR A 226 -4.65 -9.39 -19.16
N ASP A 227 -5.48 -10.29 -18.68
CA ASP A 227 -5.37 -10.81 -17.31
C ASP A 227 -4.04 -11.55 -17.11
N ALA A 228 -3.32 -11.20 -16.05
CA ALA A 228 -2.08 -11.83 -15.61
C ALA A 228 -2.19 -12.37 -14.18
N THR A 229 -3.37 -12.38 -13.57
CA THR A 229 -3.59 -12.79 -12.17
C THR A 229 -3.16 -14.24 -11.94
N SER A 230 -3.34 -15.11 -12.93
CA SER A 230 -2.92 -16.52 -12.86
C SER A 230 -1.41 -16.68 -12.63
N LEU A 231 -0.59 -15.72 -13.08
CA LEU A 231 0.85 -15.71 -12.82
C LEU A 231 1.13 -15.57 -11.32
N LEU A 232 0.43 -14.67 -10.62
CA LEU A 232 0.61 -14.46 -9.18
C LEU A 232 0.21 -15.70 -8.37
N GLU A 233 -0.90 -16.34 -8.75
CA GLU A 233 -1.37 -17.57 -8.09
C GLU A 233 -0.37 -18.72 -8.26
N ARG A 234 0.19 -18.88 -9.46
CA ARG A 234 1.18 -19.92 -9.76
C ARG A 234 2.50 -19.65 -9.04
N MET A 235 2.91 -18.39 -8.86
CA MET A 235 4.11 -18.04 -8.08
C MET A 235 3.94 -18.51 -6.64
N ARG A 236 2.79 -18.19 -6.01
CA ARG A 236 2.48 -18.64 -4.65
C ARG A 236 2.46 -20.16 -4.54
N LYS A 237 1.83 -20.87 -5.49
CA LYS A 237 1.83 -22.35 -5.53
C LYS A 237 3.23 -22.94 -5.66
N ALA A 238 4.16 -22.23 -6.31
CA ALA A 238 5.55 -22.64 -6.46
C ALA A 238 6.47 -22.21 -5.29
N GLY A 239 5.89 -21.63 -4.23
CA GLY A 239 6.63 -21.14 -3.06
C GLY A 239 7.36 -19.82 -3.28
N ILE A 240 7.05 -19.11 -4.38
CA ILE A 240 7.66 -17.82 -4.71
C ILE A 240 6.70 -16.72 -4.29
N SER A 241 7.15 -15.85 -3.38
CA SER A 241 6.37 -14.67 -3.03
C SER A 241 6.48 -13.64 -4.16
N PRO A 242 5.39 -13.14 -4.75
CA PRO A 242 5.45 -12.01 -5.67
C PRO A 242 6.14 -10.77 -5.07
N ALA A 243 6.08 -10.62 -3.73
CA ALA A 243 6.75 -9.58 -2.95
C ALA A 243 8.27 -9.78 -2.78
N SER A 244 8.84 -10.87 -3.31
CA SER A 244 10.29 -11.05 -3.31
C SER A 244 10.94 -10.51 -4.59
N LEU A 245 10.16 -9.99 -5.54
CA LEU A 245 10.67 -9.52 -6.83
C LEU A 245 10.70 -7.99 -6.88
N GLY A 246 11.88 -7.45 -7.17
CA GLY A 246 12.13 -6.05 -7.52
C GLY A 246 11.37 -5.58 -8.77
N GLN A 247 11.29 -4.27 -9.01
CA GLN A 247 10.75 -3.73 -10.26
C GLN A 247 11.52 -4.27 -11.49
N GLU A 248 12.84 -4.32 -11.41
CA GLU A 248 13.69 -4.88 -12.47
C GLU A 248 13.51 -6.40 -12.64
N ASP A 249 13.30 -7.13 -11.56
CA ASP A 249 12.97 -8.56 -11.63
C ASP A 249 11.64 -8.78 -12.32
N TRP A 250 10.62 -7.97 -11.99
CA TRP A 250 9.33 -7.99 -12.67
C TRP A 250 9.46 -7.69 -14.16
N LYS A 251 10.27 -6.70 -14.55
CA LYS A 251 10.57 -6.44 -15.97
C LYS A 251 11.22 -7.65 -16.62
N ALA A 252 12.22 -8.25 -15.98
CA ALA A 252 12.95 -9.39 -16.49
C ALA A 252 12.09 -10.66 -16.60
N VAL A 253 11.13 -10.88 -15.70
CA VAL A 253 10.14 -11.98 -15.79
C VAL A 253 9.37 -11.93 -17.11
N PHE A 254 9.02 -10.73 -17.59
CA PHE A 254 8.35 -10.53 -18.88
C PHE A 254 9.32 -10.39 -20.07
N ASN A 255 10.63 -10.31 -19.79
CA ASN A 255 11.70 -10.11 -20.77
C ASN A 255 12.73 -11.26 -20.76
N GLY A 256 12.24 -12.50 -20.86
CA GLY A 256 13.10 -13.69 -21.01
C GLY A 256 13.35 -14.47 -19.72
N GLY A 257 12.89 -13.97 -18.58
CA GLY A 257 12.86 -14.65 -17.29
C GLY A 257 14.06 -14.36 -16.39
N ILE A 258 13.87 -14.56 -15.08
CA ILE A 258 14.90 -14.43 -14.04
C ILE A 258 15.36 -15.78 -13.52
N ILE A 259 16.57 -15.85 -12.97
CA ILE A 259 17.04 -17.01 -12.21
C ILE A 259 16.77 -16.75 -10.72
N LEU A 260 16.02 -17.65 -10.11
CA LEU A 260 15.70 -17.61 -8.69
C LEU A 260 16.89 -18.12 -7.85
N PRO A 261 16.97 -17.79 -6.55
CA PRO A 261 18.06 -18.24 -5.67
C PRO A 261 18.24 -19.76 -5.60
N ASP A 262 17.18 -20.53 -5.87
CA ASP A 262 17.19 -21.99 -5.91
C ASP A 262 17.59 -22.58 -7.29
N GLY A 263 18.07 -21.74 -8.21
CA GLY A 263 18.51 -22.14 -9.54
C GLY A 263 17.39 -22.39 -10.54
N ARG A 264 16.12 -22.19 -10.17
CA ARG A 264 14.99 -22.29 -11.11
C ARG A 264 14.85 -21.00 -11.93
N LYS A 265 14.51 -21.12 -13.21
CA LYS A 265 14.22 -19.97 -14.07
C LYS A 265 12.71 -19.68 -14.08
N LEU A 266 12.33 -18.46 -13.70
CA LEU A 266 10.96 -17.94 -13.72
C LEU A 266 10.74 -17.06 -14.93
N MET A 267 9.67 -17.30 -15.70
CA MET A 267 9.32 -16.49 -16.87
C MET A 267 7.81 -16.37 -17.03
N ALA A 268 7.32 -15.18 -17.41
CA ALA A 268 5.94 -15.00 -17.83
C ALA A 268 5.72 -15.59 -19.22
N VAL A 269 4.60 -16.31 -19.40
CA VAL A 269 4.25 -16.93 -20.68
C VAL A 269 2.84 -16.53 -21.06
N ARG A 270 2.65 -16.16 -22.33
CA ARG A 270 1.33 -15.84 -22.87
C ARG A 270 0.56 -17.15 -23.08
N GLU A 271 -0.62 -17.22 -22.50
CA GLU A 271 -1.57 -18.33 -22.59
C GLU A 271 -2.86 -17.85 -23.28
N PRO A 272 -3.72 -18.76 -23.80
CA PRO A 272 -4.99 -18.35 -24.43
C PRO A 272 -5.91 -17.54 -23.51
N ALA A 273 -5.87 -17.81 -22.20
CA ALA A 273 -6.68 -17.13 -21.18
C ALA A 273 -5.99 -15.90 -20.56
N GLY A 274 -4.79 -15.53 -21.00
CA GLY A 274 -4.06 -14.37 -20.45
C GLY A 274 -2.56 -14.59 -20.35
N TYR A 275 -1.96 -14.23 -19.21
CA TYR A 275 -0.59 -14.55 -18.87
C TYR A 275 -0.54 -15.53 -17.69
N GLY A 276 0.23 -16.59 -17.88
CA GLY A 276 0.66 -17.53 -16.85
C GLY A 276 2.17 -17.45 -16.63
N MET A 277 2.73 -18.46 -16.00
CA MET A 277 4.18 -18.55 -15.77
C MET A 277 4.72 -19.93 -16.07
N ARG A 278 5.99 -19.97 -16.47
CA ARG A 278 6.79 -21.18 -16.61
C ARG A 278 7.94 -21.12 -15.62
N ILE A 279 8.09 -22.19 -14.85
CA ILE A 279 9.29 -22.48 -14.07
C ILE A 279 10.02 -23.63 -14.76
N SER A 280 11.28 -23.43 -15.12
CA SER A 280 12.14 -24.50 -15.63
C SER A 280 13.38 -24.62 -14.76
N GLY A 281 13.82 -25.84 -14.45
CA GLY A 281 15.16 -26.04 -13.91
C GLY A 281 16.20 -25.59 -14.94
N VAL A 282 17.25 -24.89 -14.51
CA VAL A 282 18.39 -24.61 -15.39
C VAL A 282 19.14 -25.93 -15.56
N SER A 283 19.04 -26.55 -16.73
CA SER A 283 20.01 -27.58 -17.11
C SER A 283 21.36 -26.89 -17.35
N PRO A 284 22.47 -27.35 -16.75
CA PRO A 284 23.79 -26.81 -17.04
C PRO A 284 24.15 -27.21 -18.48
N GLY A 285 23.85 -26.37 -19.45
CA GLY A 285 23.98 -26.76 -20.85
C GLY A 285 23.59 -25.69 -21.84
N SER A 286 24.17 -24.50 -21.74
CA SER A 286 24.43 -23.64 -22.90
C SER A 286 25.39 -22.50 -22.54
N ALA A 287 26.55 -22.83 -21.98
CA ALA A 287 27.73 -22.03 -22.29
C ALA A 287 28.08 -22.40 -23.74
N ARG A 288 27.79 -21.51 -24.69
CA ARG A 288 28.35 -21.64 -26.04
C ARG A 288 29.86 -21.48 -25.87
N GLU A 289 30.59 -22.59 -25.92
CA GLU A 289 31.99 -22.58 -26.33
C GLU A 289 32.02 -21.97 -27.74
N SER A 290 32.42 -20.71 -27.85
CA SER A 290 32.98 -20.21 -29.08
C SER A 290 34.37 -20.83 -29.20
N GLY A 291 34.43 -21.94 -29.93
CA GLY A 291 35.68 -22.54 -30.37
C GLY A 291 36.55 -21.49 -31.05
N MET A 292 37.72 -21.28 -30.46
CA MET A 292 38.83 -20.53 -31.03
C MET A 292 39.60 -21.56 -31.86
N GLU A 293 39.34 -21.60 -33.17
CA GLU A 293 40.22 -22.31 -34.11
C GLU A 293 41.47 -21.46 -34.33
N MET A 294 42.63 -22.11 -34.18
CA MET A 294 43.95 -21.63 -34.56
C MET A 294 44.16 -21.75 -36.07
#